data_AF-A0A1A7WDN2-F1
#
_entry.id   AF-A0A1A7WDN2-F1
#
_cell.length_a   1.000
_cell.length_b   1.000
_cell.length_c   1.000
_cell.angle_alpha   90.00
_cell.angle_beta   90.00
_cell.angle_gamma   90.00
#
_symmetry.space_group_name_H-M   'P 1'
#
loop_
_entity.id
_entity.type
_entity.pdbx_description
1 polymer ?
#
loop_
_entity_poly.entity_id
_entity_poly.type
_entity_poly.pdbx_seq_one_letter_code
_entity_poly.pdbx_strand_id
1 'polypeptide(L)'
;LERDDSVIVDLFSGQLRSSLHCSVCSHYSNTFDVFCDLSLPIPKRSSGEEVTLRECLELFSQEEKLDKENSPMCERCNRRTECTKRLSIQRFPRVIAIHLNRFTTSRWSISKSTVYVS
;
A
#
# COMPACT_ATOMS: atom_id res chain seq x y z
N LEU A 1 9.73 21.10 13.08
CA LEU A 1 9.88 19.86 12.29
C LEU A 1 11.25 19.33 12.61
N GLU A 2 11.36 18.61 13.73
CA GLU A 2 12.59 17.91 14.08
C GLU A 2 12.87 16.91 12.95
N ARG A 3 14.02 17.06 12.29
CA ARG A 3 14.50 16.03 11.39
C ARG A 3 14.98 14.91 12.28
N ASP A 4 14.33 13.75 12.21
CA ASP A 4 14.90 12.52 12.73
C ASP A 4 16.18 12.23 11.93
N ASP A 5 17.31 12.71 12.44
CA ASP A 5 18.63 12.59 11.83
C ASP A 5 19.35 11.40 12.46
N SER A 6 19.18 10.23 11.83
CA SER A 6 19.79 9.00 12.29
C SER A 6 20.17 8.11 11.13
N VAL A 7 21.18 7.26 11.35
CA VAL A 7 21.63 6.26 10.38
C VAL A 7 20.49 5.34 9.93
N ILE A 8 19.51 5.07 10.81
CA ILE A 8 18.33 4.26 10.46
C ILE A 8 17.47 5.00 9.42
N VAL A 9 17.20 6.28 9.66
CA VAL A 9 16.44 7.12 8.72
C VAL A 9 17.19 7.25 7.40
N ASP A 10 18.51 7.50 7.44
CA ASP A 10 19.33 7.64 6.23
C ASP A 10 19.34 6.37 5.35
N LEU A 11 19.30 5.20 5.98
CA LEU A 11 19.38 3.92 5.27
C LEU A 11 18.02 3.43 4.81
N PHE A 12 17.01 3.45 5.68
CA PHE A 12 15.74 2.74 5.47
C PHE A 12 14.57 3.67 5.14
N SER A 13 14.68 4.98 5.35
CA SER A 13 13.56 5.89 5.12
C SER A 13 13.31 6.14 3.64
N GLY A 14 12.11 5.75 3.19
CA GLY A 14 11.55 6.11 1.90
C GLY A 14 10.29 6.95 2.05
N GLN A 15 9.69 7.33 0.92
CA GLN A 15 8.41 8.04 0.90
C GLN A 15 7.46 7.37 -0.08
N LEU A 16 6.26 7.04 0.39
CA LEU A 16 5.12 6.64 -0.44
C LEU A 16 4.31 7.88 -0.85
N ARG A 17 3.68 7.81 -2.01
CA ARG A 17 2.63 8.70 -2.45
C ARG A 17 1.34 7.91 -2.59
N SER A 18 0.32 8.28 -1.83
CA SER A 18 -1.05 7.80 -1.97
C SER A 18 -1.83 8.80 -2.81
N SER A 19 -2.19 8.39 -4.02
CA SER A 19 -2.98 9.18 -4.95
C SER A 19 -4.45 8.75 -4.88
N LEU A 20 -5.33 9.70 -4.59
CA LEU A 20 -6.77 9.50 -4.55
C LEU A 20 -7.42 10.22 -5.74
N HIS A 21 -8.24 9.50 -6.51
CA HIS A 21 -8.97 10.03 -7.65
C HIS A 21 -10.48 9.96 -7.40
N CYS A 22 -11.14 11.12 -7.41
CA CYS A 22 -12.60 11.21 -7.25
C CYS A 22 -13.31 10.89 -8.57
N SER A 23 -14.19 9.88 -8.58
CA SER A 23 -14.91 9.49 -9.81
C SER A 23 -16.01 10.47 -10.25
N VAL A 24 -16.36 11.45 -9.41
CA VAL A 24 -17.42 12.43 -9.68
C VAL A 24 -16.90 13.71 -10.32
N CYS A 25 -15.79 14.26 -9.80
CA CYS A 25 -15.23 15.53 -10.29
C CYS A 25 -13.84 15.39 -10.92
N SER A 26 -13.32 14.16 -11.02
CA SER A 26 -12.00 13.83 -11.57
C SER A 26 -10.83 14.53 -10.87
N HIS A 27 -11.04 15.02 -9.64
CA HIS A 27 -9.98 15.63 -8.85
C HIS A 27 -9.04 14.57 -8.29
N TYR A 28 -7.74 14.82 -8.39
CA TYR A 28 -6.70 14.05 -7.74
C TYR A 28 -6.21 14.77 -6.48
N SER A 29 -6.14 14.06 -5.36
CA SER A 29 -5.41 14.50 -4.18
C SER A 29 -4.29 13.51 -3.86
N ASN A 30 -3.20 14.01 -3.27
CA ASN A 30 -2.03 13.20 -2.93
C ASN A 30 -1.68 13.39 -1.46
N THR A 31 -1.41 12.29 -0.77
CA THR A 31 -0.75 12.30 0.54
C THR A 31 0.60 11.61 0.45
N PHE A 32 1.52 11.99 1.33
CA PHE A 32 2.89 11.48 1.33
C PHE A 32 3.24 10.93 2.71
N ASP A 33 3.59 9.65 2.75
CA ASP A 33 3.84 8.93 4.00
C ASP A 33 5.28 8.41 4.01
N VAL A 34 5.98 8.60 5.12
CA VAL A 34 7.32 8.05 5.31
C VAL A 34 7.21 6.56 5.67
N PHE A 35 8.10 5.73 5.11
CA PHE A 35 8.15 4.29 5.43
C PHE A 35 9.59 3.85 5.72
N CYS A 36 9.75 2.78 6.52
CA CYS A 36 11.04 2.10 6.73
C CYS A 36 11.05 0.67 6.14
N ASP A 37 9.88 0.10 5.90
CA ASP A 37 9.67 -1.17 5.22
C ASP A 37 8.45 -1.11 4.30
N LEU A 38 8.39 -2.04 3.35
CA LEU A 38 7.20 -2.29 2.54
C LEU A 38 6.56 -3.60 2.97
N SER A 39 5.37 -3.49 3.54
CA SER A 39 4.51 -4.62 3.87
C SER A 39 3.67 -5.02 2.67
N LEU A 40 4.12 -6.03 1.92
CA LEU A 40 3.50 -6.46 0.66
C LEU A 40 2.41 -7.51 0.89
N PRO A 41 1.22 -7.34 0.27
CA PRO A 41 0.22 -8.39 0.22
C PRO A 41 0.68 -9.54 -0.68
N ILE A 42 0.28 -10.77 -0.34
CA ILE A 42 0.53 -11.95 -1.15
C ILE A 42 -0.75 -12.27 -1.96
N PRO A 43 -0.68 -12.36 -3.29
CA PRO A 43 -1.78 -12.82 -4.12
C PRO A 43 -2.38 -14.15 -3.63
N LYS A 44 -3.71 -14.24 -3.56
CA LYS A 44 -4.41 -15.48 -3.20
C LYS A 44 -4.52 -16.35 -4.45
N ARG A 45 -3.75 -17.43 -4.52
CA ARG A 45 -3.81 -18.44 -5.58
C ARG A 45 -3.98 -19.84 -5.01
N SER A 46 -4.41 -20.76 -5.86
CA SER A 46 -4.50 -22.19 -5.54
C SER A 46 -3.11 -22.75 -5.18
N SER A 47 -3.07 -23.76 -4.32
CA SER A 47 -1.81 -24.39 -3.92
C SER A 47 -1.07 -24.96 -5.15
N GLY A 48 0.14 -24.47 -5.42
CA GLY A 48 1.01 -24.96 -6.50
C GLY A 48 1.29 -23.95 -7.62
N GLU A 49 0.59 -22.82 -7.66
CA GLU A 49 0.92 -21.72 -8.58
C GLU A 49 2.08 -20.88 -8.02
N GLU A 50 3.06 -20.58 -8.88
CA GLU A 50 4.18 -19.71 -8.53
C GLU A 50 3.68 -18.27 -8.34
N VAL A 51 4.18 -17.62 -7.28
CA VAL A 51 4.00 -16.20 -7.02
C VAL A 51 5.37 -15.56 -6.99
N THR A 52 5.54 -14.47 -7.71
CA THR A 52 6.81 -13.72 -7.73
C THR A 52 6.74 -12.51 -6.81
N LEU A 53 7.89 -12.04 -6.32
CA LEU A 53 7.99 -10.79 -5.58
C LEU A 53 7.45 -9.60 -6.39
N ARG A 54 7.62 -9.63 -7.71
CA ARG A 54 7.08 -8.62 -8.64
C ARG A 54 5.57 -8.54 -8.55
N GLU A 55 4.87 -9.67 -8.54
CA GLU A 55 3.40 -9.69 -8.42
C GLU A 55 2.93 -9.10 -7.09
N CYS A 56 3.67 -9.33 -5.99
CA CYS A 56 3.39 -8.71 -4.69
C CYS A 56 3.55 -7.18 -4.74
N LEU A 57 4.57 -6.67 -5.44
CA LEU A 57 4.80 -5.23 -5.62
C LEU A 57 3.74 -4.58 -6.53
N GLU A 58 3.33 -5.29 -7.58
CA GLU A 58 2.26 -4.87 -8.48
C GLU A 58 0.92 -4.82 -7.73
N LEU A 59 0.62 -5.83 -6.91
CA LEU A 59 -0.57 -5.85 -6.05
C LEU A 59 -0.55 -4.72 -5.01
N PHE A 60 0.60 -4.44 -4.40
CA PHE A 60 0.76 -3.31 -3.46
C PHE A 60 0.46 -1.95 -4.12
N SER A 61 0.82 -1.80 -5.39
CA SER A 61 0.65 -0.54 -6.15
C SER A 61 -0.61 -0.54 -7.02
N GLN A 62 -1.47 -1.55 -6.88
CA GLN A 62 -2.70 -1.68 -7.65
C GLN A 62 -3.68 -0.57 -7.25
N GLU A 63 -4.41 -0.07 -8.23
CA GLU A 63 -5.49 0.85 -7.97
C GLU A 63 -6.67 0.11 -7.34
N GLU A 64 -7.07 0.52 -6.14
CA GLU A 64 -8.21 -0.04 -5.41
C GLU A 64 -9.39 0.95 -5.45
N LYS A 65 -10.59 0.42 -5.71
CA LYS A 65 -11.83 1.19 -5.55
C LYS A 65 -12.19 1.25 -4.08
N LEU A 66 -12.47 2.45 -3.59
CA LEU A 66 -12.98 2.68 -2.26
C LEU A 66 -14.49 2.87 -2.35
N ASP A 67 -15.22 2.06 -1.59
CA ASP A 67 -16.67 2.17 -1.48
C ASP A 67 -17.05 3.51 -0.81
N LYS A 68 -18.29 3.97 -0.96
CA LYS A 68 -18.73 5.27 -0.37
C LYS A 68 -18.54 5.37 1.14
N GLU A 69 -18.64 4.26 1.86
CA GLU A 69 -18.45 4.21 3.32
C GLU A 69 -16.98 4.35 3.72
N ASN A 70 -16.06 3.81 2.91
CA ASN A 70 -14.62 3.84 3.15
C ASN A 70 -13.91 5.02 2.45
N SER A 71 -14.61 5.69 1.53
CA SER A 71 -14.05 6.81 0.77
C SER A 71 -13.91 8.07 1.62
N PRO A 72 -12.77 8.76 1.54
CA PRO A 72 -12.60 10.04 2.20
C PRO A 72 -13.48 11.12 1.54
N MET A 73 -13.67 12.24 2.24
CA MET A 73 -14.39 13.38 1.70
C MET A 73 -13.57 14.00 0.56
N CYS A 74 -14.18 14.17 -0.61
CA CYS A 74 -13.53 14.87 -1.71
C CYS A 74 -13.46 16.38 -1.42
N GLU A 75 -12.27 16.97 -1.49
CA GLU A 75 -12.03 18.39 -1.22
C GLU A 75 -12.76 19.34 -2.17
N ARG A 76 -13.06 18.89 -3.41
CA ARG A 76 -13.83 19.69 -4.38
C ARG A 76 -15.33 19.50 -4.28
N CYS A 77 -15.81 18.28 -4.05
CA CYS A 77 -17.24 18.02 -3.93
C CYS A 77 -17.80 18.28 -2.53
N ASN A 78 -16.93 18.40 -1.53
CA ASN A 78 -17.25 18.52 -0.10
C ASN A 78 -18.24 17.44 0.39
N ARG A 79 -18.09 16.21 -0.11
CA ARG A 79 -18.91 15.04 0.25
C ARG A 79 -18.14 13.75 0.04
N ARG A 80 -18.57 12.66 0.68
CA ARG A 80 -18.05 11.32 0.39
C ARG A 80 -18.56 10.84 -0.96
N THR A 81 -17.64 10.50 -1.84
CA THR A 81 -17.91 9.97 -3.18
C THR A 81 -17.14 8.70 -3.36
N GLU A 82 -17.51 7.88 -4.34
CA GLU A 82 -16.63 6.79 -4.76
C GLU A 82 -15.30 7.39 -5.26
N CYS A 83 -14.19 6.76 -4.87
CA CYS A 83 -12.85 7.18 -5.23
C CYS A 83 -11.99 5.96 -5.56
N THR A 84 -10.95 6.14 -6.36
CA THR A 84 -9.89 5.14 -6.50
C THR A 84 -8.63 5.60 -5.79
N LYS A 85 -7.95 4.68 -5.11
CA LYS A 85 -6.70 4.93 -4.39
C LYS A 85 -5.59 4.11 -5.02
N ARG A 86 -4.42 4.72 -5.15
CA ARG A 86 -3.21 4.04 -5.64
C ARG A 86 -2.00 4.43 -4.81
N LEU A 87 -1.22 3.45 -4.37
CA LEU A 87 0.07 3.67 -3.74
C LEU A 87 1.20 3.62 -4.78
N SER A 88 2.20 4.45 -4.58
CA SER A 88 3.42 4.47 -5.39
C SER A 88 4.61 4.90 -4.53
N ILE A 89 5.82 4.47 -4.88
CA ILE A 89 7.04 4.93 -4.21
C ILE A 89 7.44 6.28 -4.82
N GLN A 90 7.38 7.33 -4.00
CA GLN A 90 7.82 8.68 -4.39
C GLN A 90 9.34 8.83 -4.23
N ARG A 91 9.90 8.25 -3.18
CA ARG A 91 11.34 8.23 -2.91
C ARG A 91 11.75 6.86 -2.37
N PHE A 92 12.75 6.25 -3.00
CA PHE A 92 13.31 4.99 -2.54
C PHE A 92 14.33 5.23 -1.40
N PRO A 93 14.36 4.37 -0.38
CA PRO A 93 15.44 4.35 0.60
C PRO A 93 16.73 3.78 0.00
N ARG A 94 17.86 3.92 0.71
CA ARG A 94 19.13 3.29 0.29
C ARG A 94 19.09 1.78 0.44
N VAL A 95 18.38 1.29 1.47
CA VAL A 95 18.15 -0.13 1.75
C VAL A 95 16.65 -0.34 1.90
N ILE A 96 16.08 -1.22 1.09
CA ILE A 96 14.64 -1.55 1.15
C ILE A 96 14.46 -2.78 2.02
N ALA A 97 13.71 -2.65 3.11
CA ALA A 97 13.19 -3.79 3.85
C ALA A 97 11.83 -4.21 3.27
N ILE A 98 11.67 -5.48 2.94
CA ILE A 98 10.42 -6.04 2.42
C ILE A 98 9.86 -7.03 3.45
N HIS A 99 8.64 -6.75 3.91
CA HIS A 99 7.87 -7.65 4.74
C HIS A 99 6.77 -8.30 3.88
N LEU A 100 6.75 -9.63 3.80
CA LEU A 100 5.65 -10.35 3.16
C LEU A 100 4.53 -10.58 4.17
N ASN A 101 3.36 -9.97 3.96
CA ASN A 101 2.23 -10.08 4.88
C ASN A 101 1.55 -11.46 4.76
N ARG A 102 2.08 -12.44 5.51
CA ARG A 102 1.69 -13.85 5.45
C ARG A 102 0.52 -14.21 6.36
N PHE A 103 0.08 -13.32 7.25
CA PHE A 103 -0.93 -13.66 8.25
C PHE A 103 -2.27 -13.02 7.91
N THR A 104 -3.32 -13.83 7.83
CA THR A 104 -4.69 -13.34 7.68
C THR A 104 -5.50 -13.69 8.90
N THR A 105 -6.29 -12.72 9.37
CA THR A 105 -7.15 -12.88 10.55
C THR A 105 -8.59 -13.09 10.07
N SER A 106 -9.21 -14.18 10.51
CA SER A 106 -10.64 -14.43 10.39
C SER A 106 -11.33 -14.20 11.73
N ARG A 107 -12.66 -14.28 11.80
CA ARG A 107 -13.41 -14.08 13.06
C ARG A 107 -12.98 -15.04 14.19
N TRP A 108 -12.42 -16.21 13.86
CA TRP A 108 -12.16 -17.28 14.83
C TRP A 108 -10.71 -17.78 14.83
N SER A 109 -9.90 -17.42 13.85
CA SER A 109 -8.53 -17.94 13.72
C SER A 109 -7.62 -17.00 12.93
N ILE A 110 -6.33 -17.13 13.17
CA ILE A 110 -5.27 -16.56 12.33
C ILE A 110 -4.69 -17.71 11.50
N SER A 111 -4.54 -17.53 10.20
CA SER A 111 -3.87 -18.49 9.32
C SER A 111 -2.63 -17.89 8.68
N LYS A 112 -1.62 -18.73 8.47
CA LYS A 112 -0.35 -18.37 7.83
C LYS A 112 -0.36 -18.85 6.38
N SER A 113 -0.13 -17.93 5.45
CA SER A 113 0.15 -18.22 4.05
C SER A 113 1.51 -18.90 3.91
N THR A 114 1.48 -20.14 3.41
CA THR A 114 2.66 -20.95 3.09
C THR A 114 3.05 -20.87 1.61
N VAL A 115 2.45 -19.96 0.85
CA VAL A 115 2.75 -19.75 -0.57
C VAL A 115 4.23 -19.39 -0.74
N TYR A 116 4.92 -20.11 -1.63
CA TYR A 116 6.28 -19.79 -2.02
C TYR A 116 6.28 -18.52 -2.86
N VAL A 117 7.24 -17.61 -2.57
CA VAL A 117 7.41 -16.36 -3.32
C VAL A 117 8.81 -16.37 -3.90
N SER A 118 8.93 -16.36 -5.24
CA SER A 118 10.21 -16.30 -5.98
C SER A 118 10.73 -14.89 -6.19
#